data_AF-A0A0N5ACU7-F1
#
_entry.id   AF-A0A0N5ACU7-F1
#
_cell.length_a   1.000
_cell.length_b   1.000
_cell.length_c   1.000
_cell.angle_alpha   90.00
_cell.angle_beta   90.00
_cell.angle_gamma   90.00
#
_symmetry.space_group_name_H-M   'P 1'
#
loop_
_entity.id
_entity.type
_entity.pdbx_description
1 polymer ?
#
loop_
_entity_poly.entity_id
_entity_poly.type
_entity_poly.pdbx_seq_one_letter_code
_entity_poly.pdbx_strand_id
1 'polypeptide(L)'
;MVLTIFQETYKEIGGLLKELGDEKSAEEYYLKSGDWQSVVDMYRISEKWSEAYRVAKEQQNDMAQKKVAFLWAKSLGGGDAAVRLLERLSMFQETVDFACQNKAFEFAYELCRIGDQSKLSAVHLQHAIQLEDDGKYDEASEHYIKANCIKEAIAMYVHSQQWEKAEEIARCNTAL
;
A
#
# COMPACT_ATOMS: atom_id res chain seq x y z
N MET A 1 -32.17 7.95 -16.17
CA MET A 1 -33.10 6.85 -15.84
C MET A 1 -32.80 5.61 -16.67
N VAL A 2 -32.90 5.64 -18.01
CA VAL A 2 -32.63 4.46 -18.87
C VAL A 2 -31.18 3.95 -18.78
N LEU A 3 -30.18 4.84 -18.77
CA LEU A 3 -28.77 4.44 -18.63
C LEU A 3 -28.46 3.71 -17.31
N THR A 4 -29.14 4.10 -16.23
CA THR A 4 -28.97 3.52 -14.89
C THR A 4 -29.53 2.10 -14.83
N ILE A 5 -30.70 1.88 -15.45
CA ILE A 5 -31.34 0.55 -15.50
C ILE A 5 -30.45 -0.45 -16.26
N PHE A 6 -29.82 -0.04 -17.37
CA PHE A 6 -28.89 -0.91 -18.09
C PHE A 6 -27.66 -1.27 -17.26
N GLN A 7 -27.08 -0.30 -16.54
CA GLN A 7 -25.93 -0.55 -15.65
C GLN A 7 -26.27 -1.54 -14.53
N GLU A 8 -27.41 -1.35 -13.87
CA GLU A 8 -27.89 -2.25 -12.81
C GLU A 8 -28.15 -3.66 -13.36
N THR A 9 -28.81 -3.75 -14.52
CA THR A 9 -29.08 -5.04 -15.16
C THR A 9 -27.78 -5.78 -15.52
N TYR A 10 -26.80 -5.09 -16.10
CA TYR A 10 -25.51 -5.69 -16.44
C TYR A 10 -24.75 -6.17 -15.20
N LYS A 11 -24.84 -5.42 -14.09
CA LYS A 11 -24.23 -5.83 -12.82
C LYS A 11 -24.87 -7.10 -12.25
N GLU A 12 -26.20 -7.20 -12.29
CA GLU A 12 -26.92 -8.41 -11.85
C GLU A 12 -26.55 -9.63 -12.70
N ILE A 13 -26.52 -9.48 -14.03
CA ILE A 13 -26.09 -10.55 -14.95
C ILE A 13 -24.66 -10.99 -14.65
N GLY A 14 -23.73 -10.04 -14.44
CA GLY A 14 -22.35 -10.34 -14.05
C GLY A 14 -22.27 -11.14 -12.75
N GLY A 15 -23.11 -10.81 -11.76
CA GLY A 15 -23.22 -11.53 -10.49
C GLY A 15 -23.65 -12.99 -10.67
N LEU A 16 -24.69 -13.23 -11.46
CA LEU A 16 -25.18 -14.58 -11.75
C LEU A 16 -24.12 -15.41 -12.51
N LEU A 17 -23.45 -14.82 -13.50
CA LEU A 17 -22.41 -15.50 -14.26
C LEU A 17 -21.21 -15.87 -13.39
N LYS A 18 -20.83 -14.98 -12.46
CA LYS A 18 -19.81 -15.27 -11.45
C LYS A 18 -20.20 -16.46 -10.57
N GLU A 19 -21.45 -16.53 -10.10
CA GLU A 19 -21.94 -17.66 -9.29
C GLU A 19 -21.94 -18.98 -10.08
N LEU A 20 -22.16 -18.91 -11.39
CA LEU A 20 -22.08 -20.04 -12.31
C LEU A 20 -20.63 -20.42 -12.69
N GLY A 21 -19.63 -19.63 -12.27
CA GLY A 21 -18.21 -19.85 -12.58
C GLY A 21 -17.78 -19.38 -13.97
N ASP A 22 -18.65 -18.73 -14.74
CA ASP A 22 -18.31 -18.14 -16.04
C ASP A 22 -17.73 -16.74 -15.87
N GLU A 23 -16.47 -16.72 -15.41
CA GLU A 23 -15.76 -15.48 -15.10
C GLU A 23 -15.53 -14.59 -16.35
N LYS A 24 -15.40 -15.19 -17.54
CA LYS A 24 -15.16 -14.41 -18.77
C LYS A 24 -16.40 -13.61 -19.15
N SER A 25 -17.56 -14.24 -19.13
CA SER A 25 -18.81 -13.51 -19.38
C SER A 25 -19.11 -12.56 -18.22
N ALA A 26 -18.85 -12.94 -16.97
CA ALA A 26 -19.00 -12.04 -15.83
C ALA A 26 -18.15 -10.76 -15.98
N GLU A 27 -16.89 -10.87 -16.39
CA GLU A 27 -16.03 -9.72 -16.69
C GLU A 27 -16.67 -8.81 -17.75
N GLU A 28 -17.12 -9.35 -18.87
CA GLU A 28 -17.71 -8.55 -19.95
C GLU A 28 -18.91 -7.72 -19.46
N TYR A 29 -19.81 -8.33 -18.69
CA TYR A 29 -20.99 -7.65 -18.16
C TYR A 29 -20.66 -6.62 -17.08
N TYR A 30 -19.73 -6.92 -16.18
CA TYR A 30 -19.26 -5.95 -15.19
C TYR A 30 -18.51 -4.76 -15.82
N LEU A 31 -17.71 -4.98 -16.88
CA LEU A 31 -17.07 -3.88 -17.59
C LEU A 31 -18.09 -3.02 -18.35
N LYS A 32 -19.13 -3.62 -18.94
CA LYS A 32 -20.26 -2.88 -19.56
C LYS A 32 -21.03 -2.04 -18.54
N SER A 33 -21.15 -2.48 -17.29
CA SER A 33 -21.74 -1.67 -16.21
C SER A 33 -20.78 -0.63 -15.64
N GLY A 34 -19.49 -0.67 -16.00
CA GLY A 34 -18.44 0.17 -15.43
C GLY A 34 -17.95 -0.28 -14.05
N ASP A 35 -18.37 -1.46 -13.58
CA ASP A 35 -18.04 -2.02 -12.27
C ASP A 35 -16.79 -2.91 -12.34
N TRP A 36 -15.68 -2.29 -12.76
CA TRP A 36 -14.39 -2.98 -12.86
C TRP A 36 -13.88 -3.46 -11.49
N GLN A 37 -14.31 -2.83 -10.39
CA GLN A 37 -13.97 -3.27 -9.04
C GLN A 37 -14.49 -4.69 -8.76
N SER A 38 -15.72 -4.99 -9.19
CA SER A 38 -16.28 -6.35 -9.07
C SER A 38 -15.51 -7.38 -9.88
N VAL A 39 -14.96 -7.00 -11.04
CA VAL A 39 -14.07 -7.86 -11.84
C VAL A 39 -12.76 -8.14 -11.09
N VAL A 40 -12.12 -7.10 -10.56
CA VAL A 40 -10.88 -7.23 -9.78
C VAL A 40 -11.09 -8.10 -8.54
N ASP A 41 -12.19 -7.91 -7.82
CA ASP A 41 -12.52 -8.70 -6.63
C ASP A 41 -12.82 -10.15 -6.98
N MET A 42 -13.55 -10.41 -8.08
CA MET A 42 -13.78 -11.75 -8.60
C MET A 42 -12.46 -12.46 -8.90
N TYR A 43 -11.59 -11.86 -9.71
CA TYR A 43 -10.31 -12.47 -10.06
C TYR A 43 -9.36 -12.63 -8.87
N ARG A 44 -9.42 -11.71 -7.89
CA ARG A 44 -8.67 -11.87 -6.64
C ARG A 44 -9.09 -13.11 -5.87
N ILE A 45 -10.41 -13.34 -5.73
CA ILE A 45 -10.95 -14.50 -4.99
C ILE A 45 -10.57 -15.81 -5.67
N SER A 46 -10.52 -15.82 -7.01
CA SER A 46 -10.08 -16.98 -7.80
C SER A 46 -8.56 -17.08 -7.98
N GLU A 47 -7.77 -16.28 -7.24
CA GLU A 47 -6.29 -16.20 -7.31
C GLU A 47 -5.72 -15.85 -8.71
N LYS A 48 -6.55 -15.30 -9.60
CA LYS A 48 -6.19 -14.86 -10.97
C LYS A 48 -5.65 -13.44 -10.98
N TRP A 49 -4.58 -13.22 -10.22
CA TRP A 49 -4.03 -11.88 -10.00
C TRP A 49 -3.54 -11.16 -11.26
N SER A 50 -3.03 -11.88 -12.25
CA SER A 50 -2.61 -11.28 -13.54
C SER A 50 -3.77 -10.61 -14.26
N GLU A 51 -4.96 -11.23 -14.26
CA GLU A 51 -6.17 -10.66 -14.88
C GLU A 51 -6.71 -9.50 -14.07
N ALA A 52 -6.75 -9.64 -12.73
CA ALA A 52 -7.11 -8.54 -11.85
C ALA A 52 -6.23 -7.30 -12.08
N TYR A 53 -4.92 -7.51 -12.24
CA TYR A 53 -3.96 -6.44 -12.48
C TYR A 53 -4.12 -5.83 -13.89
N ARG A 54 -4.38 -6.65 -14.92
CA ARG A 54 -4.67 -6.17 -16.28
C ARG A 54 -5.86 -5.22 -16.27
N VAL A 55 -6.99 -5.66 -15.70
CA VAL A 55 -8.21 -4.86 -15.63
C VAL A 55 -7.98 -3.56 -14.87
N ALA A 56 -7.24 -3.60 -13.76
CA ALA A 56 -6.90 -2.40 -13.00
C ALA A 56 -6.00 -1.41 -13.76
N LYS A 57 -5.05 -1.91 -14.57
CA LYS A 57 -4.16 -1.09 -15.40
C LYS A 57 -4.87 -0.43 -16.58
N GLU A 58 -5.90 -1.07 -17.11
CA GLU A 58 -6.74 -0.50 -18.18
C GLU A 58 -7.60 0.67 -17.70
N GLN A 59 -7.76 0.83 -16.38
CA GLN A 59 -8.40 2.00 -15.82
C GLN A 59 -7.49 3.22 -15.96
N GLN A 60 -8.04 4.37 -16.30
CA GLN A 60 -7.32 5.66 -16.32
C GLN A 60 -7.07 6.21 -14.90
N ASN A 61 -6.79 5.31 -13.95
CA ASN A 61 -6.63 5.60 -12.53
C ASN A 61 -5.44 4.81 -11.97
N ASP A 62 -4.32 5.51 -11.78
CA ASP A 62 -3.09 4.96 -11.23
C ASP A 62 -3.29 4.31 -9.84
N MET A 63 -4.29 4.75 -9.08
CA MET A 63 -4.61 4.19 -7.76
C MET A 63 -5.12 2.76 -7.85
N ALA A 64 -5.85 2.41 -8.92
CA ALA A 64 -6.39 1.06 -9.11
C ALA A 64 -5.25 0.06 -9.31
N GLN A 65 -4.31 0.38 -10.20
CA GLN A 65 -3.15 -0.46 -10.48
C GLN A 65 -2.26 -0.63 -9.22
N LYS A 66 -1.98 0.47 -8.50
CA LYS A 66 -1.19 0.43 -7.24
C LYS A 66 -1.86 -0.45 -6.18
N LYS A 67 -3.17 -0.32 -6.01
CA LYS A 67 -3.93 -1.13 -5.05
C LYS A 67 -3.85 -2.62 -5.38
N VAL A 68 -4.01 -3.01 -6.66
CA VAL A 68 -3.94 -4.42 -7.05
C VAL A 68 -2.53 -4.98 -6.92
N ALA A 69 -1.50 -4.23 -7.32
CA ALA A 69 -0.09 -4.64 -7.12
C ALA A 69 0.22 -4.87 -5.64
N PHE A 70 -0.19 -3.94 -4.76
CA PHE A 70 -0.04 -4.07 -3.32
C PHE A 70 -0.74 -5.31 -2.77
N LEU A 71 -2.01 -5.54 -3.13
CA LEU A 71 -2.77 -6.71 -2.67
C LEU A 71 -2.17 -8.02 -3.18
N TRP A 72 -1.70 -8.06 -4.43
CA TRP A 72 -1.05 -9.22 -5.00
C TRP A 72 0.25 -9.53 -4.26
N ALA A 73 1.11 -8.53 -4.08
CA ALA A 73 2.36 -8.69 -3.32
C ALA A 73 2.10 -9.14 -1.87
N LYS A 74 1.06 -8.61 -1.22
CA LYS A 74 0.65 -9.03 0.13
C LYS A 74 0.12 -10.47 0.18
N SER A 75 -0.59 -10.92 -0.86
CA SER A 75 -1.10 -12.29 -0.95
C SER A 75 0.02 -13.34 -1.06
N LEU A 76 1.20 -12.94 -1.56
CA LEU A 76 2.39 -13.78 -1.61
C LEU A 76 3.11 -13.89 -0.25
N GLY A 77 2.63 -13.17 0.77
CA GLY A 77 3.18 -13.19 2.11
C GLY A 77 4.45 -12.36 2.28
N GLY A 78 4.73 -11.42 1.36
CA GLY A 78 5.97 -10.63 1.37
C GLY A 78 7.15 -11.38 0.75
N GLY A 79 8.36 -11.06 1.20
CA GLY A 79 9.54 -11.80 0.80
C GLY A 79 10.07 -11.55 -0.62
N ASP A 80 10.99 -12.43 -1.03
CA ASP A 80 11.60 -12.47 -2.37
C ASP A 80 10.55 -12.62 -3.50
N ALA A 81 9.48 -13.37 -3.26
CA ALA A 81 8.40 -13.57 -4.24
C ALA A 81 7.64 -12.27 -4.53
N ALA A 82 7.32 -11.49 -3.50
CA ALA A 82 6.69 -10.18 -3.65
C ALA A 82 7.62 -9.20 -4.36
N VAL A 83 8.92 -9.16 -4.01
CA VAL A 83 9.92 -8.31 -4.65
C VAL A 83 10.03 -8.61 -6.14
N ARG A 84 10.24 -9.89 -6.52
CA ARG A 84 10.33 -10.31 -7.93
C ARG A 84 9.08 -9.96 -8.73
N LEU A 85 7.90 -10.12 -8.12
CA LEU A 85 6.64 -9.72 -8.75
C LEU A 85 6.67 -8.22 -9.04
N LEU A 86 6.97 -7.39 -8.04
CA LEU A 86 6.94 -5.94 -8.17
C LEU A 86 8.00 -5.41 -9.12
N GLU A 87 9.17 -6.03 -9.19
CA GLU A 87 10.19 -5.74 -10.20
C GLU A 87 9.70 -6.04 -11.61
N ARG A 88 9.08 -7.21 -11.83
CA ARG A 88 8.48 -7.56 -13.13
C ARG A 88 7.37 -6.60 -13.55
N LEU A 89 6.62 -6.09 -12.58
CA LEU A 89 5.56 -5.11 -12.82
C LEU A 89 6.09 -3.68 -12.95
N SER A 90 7.36 -3.42 -12.64
CA SER A 90 7.94 -2.08 -12.48
C SER A 90 7.14 -1.21 -11.49
N MET A 91 6.70 -1.80 -10.37
CA MET A 91 5.83 -1.16 -9.37
C MET A 91 6.39 -1.18 -7.94
N PHE A 92 7.68 -1.46 -7.79
CA PHE A 92 8.29 -1.61 -6.47
C PHE A 92 8.16 -0.34 -5.63
N GLN A 93 8.59 0.81 -6.16
CA GLN A 93 8.54 2.09 -5.45
C GLN A 93 7.08 2.47 -5.11
N GLU A 94 6.20 2.38 -6.10
CA GLU A 94 4.81 2.74 -5.98
C GLU A 94 4.08 1.89 -4.95
N THR A 95 4.46 0.62 -4.84
CA THR A 95 3.87 -0.31 -3.85
C THR A 95 4.38 -0.02 -2.44
N VAL A 96 5.67 0.33 -2.28
CA VAL A 96 6.21 0.76 -0.99
C VAL A 96 5.51 2.05 -0.53
N ASP A 97 5.38 3.04 -1.41
CA ASP A 97 4.71 4.30 -1.09
C ASP A 97 3.23 4.07 -0.75
N PHE A 98 2.55 3.23 -1.52
CA PHE A 98 1.15 2.85 -1.25
C PHE A 98 1.02 2.12 0.10
N ALA A 99 1.97 1.23 0.44
CA ALA A 99 1.98 0.55 1.73
C ALA A 99 2.10 1.54 2.89
N CYS A 100 3.03 2.51 2.80
CA CYS A 100 3.19 3.58 3.79
C CYS A 100 1.91 4.41 3.95
N GLN A 101 1.30 4.85 2.83
CA GLN A 101 0.04 5.61 2.84
C GLN A 101 -1.13 4.86 3.51
N ASN A 102 -1.11 3.53 3.47
CA ASN A 102 -2.12 2.68 4.09
C ASN A 102 -1.68 2.16 5.48
N LYS A 103 -0.68 2.77 6.11
CA LYS A 103 -0.10 2.39 7.42
C LYS A 103 0.39 0.93 7.48
N ALA A 104 0.71 0.32 6.34
CA ALA A 104 1.22 -1.05 6.24
C ALA A 104 2.76 -1.09 6.34
N PHE A 105 3.31 -0.47 7.38
CA PHE A 105 4.75 -0.25 7.52
C PHE A 105 5.57 -1.53 7.63
N GLU A 106 5.09 -2.55 8.34
CA GLU A 106 5.79 -3.85 8.42
C GLU A 106 6.01 -4.49 7.05
N PHE A 107 4.99 -4.43 6.19
CA PHE A 107 5.10 -4.93 4.82
C PHE A 107 6.07 -4.08 3.98
N ALA A 108 6.03 -2.75 4.14
CA ALA A 108 6.98 -1.86 3.49
C ALA A 108 8.43 -2.14 3.94
N TYR A 109 8.68 -2.38 5.23
CA TYR A 109 9.98 -2.77 5.75
C TYR A 109 10.46 -4.09 5.16
N GLU A 110 9.59 -5.09 5.08
CA GLU A 110 9.93 -6.38 4.50
C GLU A 110 10.34 -6.25 3.02
N LEU A 111 9.55 -5.51 2.23
CA LEU A 111 9.88 -5.24 0.83
C LEU A 111 11.23 -4.55 0.68
N CYS A 112 11.49 -3.49 1.45
CA CYS A 112 12.75 -2.76 1.37
C CYS A 112 13.95 -3.57 1.88
N ARG A 113 13.80 -4.39 2.94
CA ARG A 113 14.91 -5.23 3.44
C ARG A 113 15.46 -6.18 2.37
N ILE A 114 14.58 -6.66 1.48
CA ILE A 114 14.90 -7.66 0.47
C ILE A 114 15.18 -7.02 -0.89
N GLY A 115 14.32 -6.11 -1.35
CA GLY A 115 14.43 -5.52 -2.68
C GLY A 115 15.36 -4.31 -2.75
N ASP A 116 15.30 -3.40 -1.78
CA ASP A 116 16.11 -2.18 -1.80
C ASP A 116 16.24 -1.55 -0.40
N GLN A 117 17.36 -1.85 0.27
CA GLN A 117 17.63 -1.37 1.62
C GLN A 117 17.83 0.14 1.70
N SER A 118 18.20 0.79 0.59
CA SER A 118 18.43 2.24 0.57
C SER A 118 17.16 3.04 0.89
N LYS A 119 15.98 2.41 0.69
CA LYS A 119 14.66 3.00 0.93
C LYS A 119 14.16 2.84 2.36
N LEU A 120 14.81 2.01 3.20
CA LEU A 120 14.36 1.77 4.58
C LEU A 120 14.32 3.04 5.41
N SER A 121 15.29 3.95 5.21
CA SER A 121 15.32 5.24 5.91
C SER A 121 14.07 6.08 5.61
N ALA A 122 13.65 6.13 4.34
CA ALA A 122 12.45 6.84 3.92
C ALA A 122 11.16 6.22 4.53
N VAL A 123 11.06 4.88 4.58
CA VAL A 123 9.93 4.20 5.22
C VAL A 123 9.91 4.47 6.74
N HIS A 124 11.07 4.46 7.40
CA HIS A 124 11.16 4.83 8.81
C HIS A 124 10.75 6.28 9.06
N LEU A 125 11.13 7.22 8.20
CA LEU A 125 10.70 8.61 8.29
C LEU A 125 9.18 8.75 8.18
N GLN A 126 8.56 8.11 7.19
CA GLN A 126 7.09 8.16 7.02
C GLN A 126 6.36 7.54 8.22
N HIS A 127 6.90 6.45 8.79
CA HIS A 127 6.33 5.84 9.98
C HIS A 127 6.48 6.74 11.21
N ALA A 128 7.62 7.41 11.38
CA ALA A 128 7.87 8.35 12.46
C ALA A 128 6.86 9.52 12.43
N ILE A 129 6.67 10.12 11.25
CA ILE A 129 5.69 11.21 11.06
C ILE A 129 4.28 10.75 11.42
N GLN A 130 3.88 9.56 10.97
CA GLN A 130 2.55 9.02 11.29
C GLN A 130 2.36 8.76 12.79
N LEU A 131 3.41 8.28 13.48
CA LEU A 131 3.38 8.05 14.92
C LEU A 131 3.35 9.36 15.71
N GLU A 132 4.06 10.39 15.25
CA GLU A 132 4.00 11.74 15.82
C GLU A 132 2.59 12.32 15.70
N ASP A 133 1.96 12.22 14.53
CA ASP A 133 0.57 12.63 14.30
C ASP A 133 -0.42 11.87 15.21
N ASP A 134 -0.13 10.60 15.47
CA ASP A 134 -0.91 9.75 16.38
C ASP A 134 -0.56 10.02 17.87
N GLY A 135 0.37 10.94 18.17
CA GLY A 135 0.79 11.33 19.53
C GLY A 135 1.75 10.35 20.23
N LYS A 136 2.27 9.36 19.50
CA LYS A 136 3.15 8.30 20.00
C LYS A 136 4.63 8.70 19.89
N TYR A 137 5.00 9.75 20.63
CA TYR A 137 6.32 10.38 20.52
C TYR A 137 7.50 9.43 20.78
N ASP A 138 7.34 8.49 21.72
CA ASP A 138 8.40 7.53 22.06
C ASP A 138 8.70 6.60 20.87
N GLU A 139 7.67 5.98 20.30
CA GLU A 139 7.77 5.14 19.11
C GLU A 139 8.28 5.94 17.90
N ALA A 140 7.79 7.17 17.72
CA ALA A 140 8.20 8.06 16.64
C ALA A 140 9.71 8.39 16.72
N SER A 141 10.23 8.63 17.93
CA SER A 141 11.64 8.96 18.13
C SER A 141 12.58 7.83 17.69
N GLU A 142 12.23 6.58 17.97
CA GLU A 142 13.01 5.43 17.53
C GLU A 142 13.09 5.35 16.00
N HIS A 143 11.97 5.66 15.33
CA HIS A 143 11.88 5.64 13.89
C HIS A 143 12.60 6.82 13.23
N TYR A 144 12.54 8.02 13.83
CA TYR A 144 13.35 9.16 13.39
C TYR A 144 14.85 8.86 13.48
N ILE A 145 15.31 8.20 14.55
CA ILE A 145 16.71 7.78 14.68
C ILE A 145 17.07 6.74 13.61
N LYS A 146 16.23 5.72 13.39
CA LYS A 146 16.43 4.72 12.32
C LYS A 146 16.42 5.34 10.90
N ALA A 147 15.77 6.49 10.73
CA ALA A 147 15.78 7.28 9.49
C ALA A 147 17.00 8.21 9.36
N ASN A 148 17.89 8.29 10.36
CA ASN A 148 18.97 9.28 10.48
C ASN A 148 18.48 10.74 10.60
N CYS A 149 17.24 10.93 11.07
CA CYS A 149 16.57 12.22 11.27
C CYS A 149 16.54 12.60 12.76
N ILE A 150 17.72 12.65 13.39
CA ILE A 150 17.84 12.88 14.84
C ILE A 150 17.37 14.29 15.22
N LYS A 151 17.58 15.28 14.34
CA LYS A 151 17.16 16.66 14.60
C LYS A 151 15.65 16.78 14.68
N GLU A 152 14.94 16.03 13.84
CA GLU A 152 13.49 15.92 13.80
C GLU A 152 12.96 15.26 15.08
N ALA A 153 13.60 14.19 15.57
CA ALA A 153 13.27 13.59 16.87
C ALA A 153 13.39 14.58 18.04
N ILE A 154 14.47 15.37 18.07
CA ILE A 154 14.68 16.40 19.08
C ILE A 154 13.60 17.49 18.96
N ALA A 155 13.35 17.98 17.75
CA ALA A 155 12.34 19.02 17.50
C ALA A 155 10.94 18.58 17.93
N MET A 156 10.56 17.32 17.67
CA MET A 156 9.30 16.73 18.12
C MET A 156 9.16 16.76 19.64
N TYR A 157 10.19 16.36 20.39
CA TYR A 157 10.15 16.40 21.87
C TYR A 157 10.11 17.83 22.42
N VAL A 158 10.82 18.77 21.79
CA VAL A 158 10.75 20.20 22.12
C VAL A 158 9.33 20.73 21.91
N HIS A 159 8.69 20.43 20.78
CA HIS A 159 7.32 20.88 20.50
C HIS A 159 6.28 20.26 21.47
N SER A 160 6.48 19.01 21.87
CA SER A 160 5.63 18.33 22.87
C SER A 160 6.01 18.63 24.33
N GLN A 161 6.90 19.59 24.58
CA GLN A 161 7.35 20.02 25.92
C GLN A 161 8.01 18.92 26.76
N GLN A 162 8.54 17.89 26.11
CA GLN A 162 9.28 16.79 26.74
C GLN A 162 10.79 17.07 26.74
N TRP A 163 11.18 18.12 27.48
CA TRP A 163 12.54 18.68 27.46
C TRP A 163 13.62 17.67 27.85
N GLU A 164 13.35 16.83 28.86
CA GLU A 164 14.30 15.82 29.36
C GLU A 164 14.65 14.80 28.27
N LYS A 165 13.66 14.34 27.49
CA LYS A 165 13.87 13.40 26.37
C LYS A 165 14.59 14.07 25.20
N ALA A 166 14.27 15.33 24.90
CA ALA A 166 15.00 16.10 23.88
C ALA A 166 16.48 16.24 24.23
N GLU A 167 16.78 16.54 25.50
CA GLU A 167 18.16 16.65 26.00
C GLU A 167 18.88 15.29 25.96
N GLU A 168 18.22 14.21 26.39
CA GLU A 168 18.76 12.85 26.36
C GLU A 168 19.20 12.46 24.94
N ILE A 169 18.31 12.61 23.95
CA ILE A 169 18.62 12.28 22.55
C ILE A 169 19.76 13.16 22.03
N ALA A 170 19.76 14.46 22.32
CA ALA A 170 20.83 15.35 21.90
C ALA A 170 22.18 14.91 22.49
N ARG A 171 22.23 14.56 23.77
CA ARG A 171 23.45 14.15 24.46
C ARG A 171 23.99 12.81 23.98
N CYS A 172 23.12 11.84 23.72
CA CYS A 172 23.54 10.52 23.22
C CYS A 172 24.07 10.56 21.78
N ASN A 173 23.72 11.60 21.00
CA ASN A 173 24.03 11.70 19.57
C ASN A 173 25.00 12.85 19.21
N THR A 174 25.63 13.51 20.20
CA THR A 174 26.66 14.56 19.99
C THR A 174 28.08 14.03 19.83
N ALA A 175 28.28 12.71 19.72
CA ALA A 175 29.60 12.06 19.62
C ALA A 175 30.00 11.58 18.21
N LEU A 176 29.35 12.07 17.15
CA LEU A 176 29.73 11.85 15.75
C LEU A 176 30.19 13.17 15.11
#